data_AF-A0AAV5QFI2-F1
#
_entry.id   AF-A0AAV5QFI2-F1
#
_cell.length_a   1.000
_cell.length_b   1.000
_cell.length_c   1.000
_cell.angle_alpha   90.00
_cell.angle_beta   90.00
_cell.angle_gamma   90.00
#
_symmetry.space_group_name_H-M   'P 1'
#
loop_
_entity.id
_entity.type
_entity.pdbx_description
1 polymer ?
#
loop_
_entity_poly.entity_id
_entity_poly.type
_entity_poly.pdbx_seq_one_letter_code
_entity_poly.pdbx_strand_id
1 'polypeptide(L)'
;MSFFSPATITALIQSQTDNAAIGTGLIPLLKMTKEKYGTVPAYLEKAVQAILPATFGGYPTSADIAPSAVFLAVFIVLTAGHCYVFAKNWSRGHRFYVSLAVILYGFMNWIGYALRISWAQNMQRVHTGLASTVLLLCSTVLLAGTNLVLAQRIYTWRHPKIGSSKVFEYGMYFIYFLVLGTIIMGVVSGVVPYLYFLSEERFNMCKKVARAAGLLTVLYSFGAVGLLILAFVHPPKQKDPNFAVYQPWWIQSFGICYFVPKGSAKIARDTFVERPDHHKKAVRVIASTTQHYTTVEEIKTLEEEAAPSLHHNWSILIICLTTVLLLISSCFRCASLFIDKQVYEQTFIFKPVVLYCTHGLLEFLVLVLYLVTRIDLRFYKPDHLKMGATTVATTSDDTNNSNNSSYEKEVDAVSTNRPTEAAVSEAPAAAEEEVNKVGTPVEEKA
;
A
#
# COMPACT_ATOMS: atom_id res chain seq x y z
N MET A 1 -56.64 -12.60 -13.08
CA MET A 1 -55.46 -13.14 -13.80
C MET A 1 -54.49 -13.70 -12.78
N SER A 2 -54.44 -15.02 -12.64
CA SER A 2 -53.57 -15.74 -11.71
C SER A 2 -52.10 -15.58 -12.15
N PHE A 3 -51.42 -14.65 -11.50
CA PHE A 3 -50.00 -14.37 -11.71
C PHE A 3 -49.17 -15.64 -11.48
N PHE A 4 -48.31 -15.98 -12.44
CA PHE A 4 -47.39 -17.11 -12.36
C PHE A 4 -46.66 -17.13 -11.01
N SER A 5 -46.73 -18.25 -10.29
CA SER A 5 -45.98 -18.42 -9.04
C SER A 5 -44.47 -18.36 -9.34
N PRO A 6 -43.61 -17.97 -8.38
CA PRO A 6 -42.15 -18.03 -8.56
C PRO A 6 -41.67 -19.41 -9.04
N ALA A 7 -42.29 -20.50 -8.55
CA ALA A 7 -42.00 -21.86 -9.00
C ALA A 7 -42.31 -22.07 -10.49
N THR A 8 -43.41 -21.50 -11.00
CA THR A 8 -43.76 -21.60 -12.42
C THR A 8 -42.80 -20.83 -13.31
N ILE A 9 -42.33 -19.66 -12.87
CA ILE A 9 -41.33 -18.87 -13.59
C ILE A 9 -39.99 -19.62 -13.63
N THR A 10 -39.57 -20.20 -12.51
CA THR A 10 -38.36 -21.02 -12.44
C THR A 10 -38.43 -22.22 -13.39
N ALA A 11 -39.53 -22.97 -13.37
CA ALA A 11 -39.73 -24.13 -14.26
C ALA A 11 -39.69 -23.73 -15.74
N LEU A 12 -40.29 -22.57 -16.08
CA LEU A 12 -40.24 -22.03 -17.43
C LEU A 12 -38.80 -21.68 -17.85
N ILE A 13 -38.06 -20.97 -16.99
CA ILE A 13 -36.66 -20.62 -17.25
C ILE A 13 -35.85 -21.89 -17.49
N GLN A 14 -35.97 -22.89 -16.62
CA GLN A 14 -35.26 -24.16 -16.74
C GLN A 14 -35.59 -24.88 -18.05
N SER A 15 -36.87 -24.95 -18.43
CA SER A 15 -37.28 -25.59 -19.69
C SER A 15 -36.72 -24.89 -20.95
N GLN A 16 -36.49 -23.58 -20.87
CA GLN A 16 -35.98 -22.79 -22.00
C GLN A 16 -34.45 -22.70 -22.05
N THR A 17 -33.77 -23.19 -21.02
CA THR A 17 -32.32 -23.02 -20.82
C THR A 17 -31.60 -24.35 -20.61
N ASP A 18 -32.18 -25.45 -21.10
CA ASP A 18 -31.64 -26.81 -20.96
C ASP A 18 -31.35 -27.18 -19.49
N ASN A 19 -32.31 -26.87 -18.61
CA ASN A 19 -32.23 -27.08 -17.17
C ASN A 19 -31.04 -26.36 -16.50
N ALA A 20 -30.74 -25.14 -16.93
CA ALA A 20 -29.73 -24.32 -16.28
C ALA A 20 -30.01 -24.14 -14.78
N ALA A 21 -28.93 -24.08 -14.00
CA ALA A 21 -28.96 -23.81 -12.58
C ALA A 21 -29.66 -22.47 -12.30
N ILE A 22 -30.52 -22.48 -11.29
CA ILE A 22 -31.33 -21.32 -10.91
C ILE A 22 -30.40 -20.17 -10.49
N GLY A 23 -30.69 -18.96 -10.97
CA GLY A 23 -29.90 -17.77 -10.66
C GLY A 23 -28.69 -17.56 -11.56
N THR A 24 -28.50 -18.40 -12.59
CA THR A 24 -27.44 -18.24 -13.60
C THR A 24 -27.99 -17.63 -14.90
N GLY A 25 -27.09 -17.10 -15.75
CA GLY A 25 -27.43 -16.60 -17.09
C GLY A 25 -28.31 -15.35 -17.09
N LEU A 26 -28.14 -14.45 -16.11
CA LEU A 26 -28.95 -13.23 -16.02
C LEU A 26 -28.87 -12.34 -17.28
N ILE A 27 -27.69 -12.22 -17.90
CA ILE A 27 -27.50 -11.42 -19.11
C ILE A 27 -28.25 -12.00 -20.32
N PRO A 28 -28.05 -13.28 -20.70
CA PRO A 28 -28.82 -13.87 -21.79
C PRO A 28 -30.32 -13.91 -21.49
N LEU A 29 -30.73 -14.16 -20.23
CA LEU A 29 -32.14 -14.12 -19.84
C LEU A 29 -32.77 -12.73 -20.03
N LEU A 30 -32.06 -11.68 -19.62
CA LEU A 30 -32.50 -10.30 -19.81
C LEU A 30 -32.65 -9.96 -21.31
N LYS A 31 -31.71 -10.42 -22.13
CA LYS A 31 -31.76 -10.25 -23.59
C LYS A 31 -32.99 -10.95 -24.19
N MET A 32 -33.18 -12.24 -23.91
CA MET A 32 -34.34 -13.02 -24.38
C MET A 32 -35.67 -12.38 -23.97
N THR A 33 -35.74 -11.87 -22.73
CA THR A 33 -36.96 -11.23 -22.21
C THR A 33 -37.25 -9.92 -22.95
N LYS A 34 -36.23 -9.09 -23.22
CA LYS A 34 -36.40 -7.86 -24.00
C LYS A 34 -36.77 -8.12 -25.44
N GLU A 35 -36.19 -9.14 -26.07
CA GLU A 35 -36.55 -9.54 -27.44
C GLU A 35 -38.02 -9.99 -27.53
N LYS A 36 -38.54 -10.65 -26.49
CA LYS A 36 -39.92 -11.14 -26.46
C LYS A 36 -40.96 -10.09 -26.10
N TYR A 37 -40.67 -9.21 -25.13
CA TYR A 37 -41.66 -8.28 -24.56
C TYR A 37 -41.37 -6.80 -24.88
N GLY A 38 -40.26 -6.48 -25.55
CA GLY A 38 -39.77 -5.12 -25.80
C GLY A 38 -39.21 -4.46 -24.52
N THR A 39 -40.02 -4.41 -23.47
CA THR A 39 -39.63 -3.97 -22.12
C THR A 39 -39.83 -5.10 -21.13
N VAL A 40 -38.97 -5.17 -20.10
CA VAL A 40 -39.08 -6.22 -19.08
C VAL A 40 -40.24 -5.87 -18.14
N PRO A 41 -41.28 -6.71 -18.05
CA PRO A 41 -42.38 -6.47 -17.12
C PRO A 41 -41.91 -6.48 -15.66
N ALA A 42 -42.40 -5.53 -14.85
CA ALA A 42 -41.97 -5.35 -13.46
C ALA A 42 -42.17 -6.60 -12.58
N TYR A 43 -43.21 -7.39 -12.84
CA TYR A 43 -43.45 -8.64 -12.11
C TYR A 43 -42.40 -9.71 -12.41
N LEU A 44 -41.88 -9.78 -13.65
CA LEU A 44 -40.79 -10.69 -14.02
C LEU A 44 -39.48 -10.23 -13.39
N GLU A 45 -39.21 -8.92 -13.41
CA GLU A 45 -38.02 -8.37 -12.75
C GLU A 45 -37.99 -8.72 -11.26
N LYS A 46 -39.09 -8.51 -10.55
CA LYS A 46 -39.21 -8.86 -9.12
C LYS A 46 -39.08 -10.37 -8.87
N ALA A 47 -39.69 -11.20 -9.72
CA ALA A 47 -39.60 -12.65 -9.59
C ALA A 47 -38.19 -13.18 -9.83
N VAL A 48 -37.51 -12.69 -10.88
CA VAL A 48 -36.12 -13.05 -11.19
C VAL A 48 -35.19 -12.55 -10.09
N GLN A 49 -35.35 -11.31 -9.62
CA GLN A 49 -34.56 -10.78 -8.51
C GLN A 49 -34.66 -11.65 -7.26
N ALA A 50 -35.85 -12.16 -6.94
CA ALA A 50 -36.07 -13.01 -5.77
C ALA A 50 -35.25 -14.32 -5.84
N ILE A 51 -35.13 -14.93 -7.02
CA ILE A 51 -34.44 -16.21 -7.23
C ILE A 51 -32.94 -16.07 -7.54
N LEU A 52 -32.42 -14.85 -7.67
CA LEU A 52 -30.99 -14.63 -7.83
C LEU A 52 -30.21 -15.07 -6.58
N PRO A 53 -28.92 -15.45 -6.73
CA PRO A 53 -28.06 -15.74 -5.59
C PRO A 53 -27.94 -14.51 -4.68
N ALA A 54 -28.07 -14.69 -3.38
CA ALA A 54 -27.80 -13.63 -2.43
C ALA A 54 -26.31 -13.25 -2.52
N THR A 55 -26.04 -11.97 -2.73
CA THR A 55 -24.66 -11.46 -2.88
C THR A 55 -24.33 -10.51 -1.74
N PHE A 56 -23.05 -10.44 -1.37
CA PHE A 56 -22.61 -9.55 -0.31
C PHE A 56 -22.89 -8.08 -0.66
N GLY A 57 -23.67 -7.40 0.18
CA GLY A 57 -24.18 -6.06 -0.10
C GLY A 57 -25.40 -5.98 -1.00
N GLY A 58 -25.90 -7.13 -1.48
CA GLY A 58 -27.14 -7.27 -2.22
C GLY A 58 -27.18 -6.51 -3.55
N TYR A 59 -28.35 -6.61 -4.18
CA TYR A 59 -28.71 -5.82 -5.36
C TYR A 59 -29.20 -4.45 -4.91
N PRO A 60 -28.54 -3.35 -5.31
CA PRO A 60 -28.85 -2.02 -4.81
C PRO A 60 -30.23 -1.56 -5.28
N THR A 61 -30.92 -0.82 -4.41
CA THR A 61 -32.22 -0.20 -4.70
C THR A 61 -32.12 1.32 -4.60
N SER A 62 -33.21 2.07 -4.79
CA SER A 62 -33.20 3.52 -4.58
C SER A 62 -32.68 3.95 -3.20
N ALA A 63 -32.82 3.09 -2.18
CA ALA A 63 -32.28 3.33 -0.84
C ALA A 63 -30.74 3.31 -0.77
N ASP A 64 -30.07 2.70 -1.75
CA ASP A 64 -28.60 2.64 -1.85
C ASP A 64 -27.97 3.92 -2.43
N ILE A 65 -28.76 4.80 -3.05
CA ILE A 65 -28.26 5.99 -3.74
C ILE A 65 -27.57 6.93 -2.76
N ALA A 66 -28.26 7.30 -1.67
CA ALA A 66 -27.73 8.21 -0.66
C ALA A 66 -26.45 7.70 0.02
N PRO A 67 -26.40 6.49 0.61
CA PRO A 67 -25.17 5.99 1.23
C PRO A 67 -24.04 5.83 0.20
N SER A 68 -24.32 5.35 -1.01
CA SER A 68 -23.29 5.26 -2.06
C SER A 68 -22.74 6.64 -2.45
N ALA A 69 -23.57 7.68 -2.52
CA ALA A 69 -23.14 9.03 -2.81
C ALA A 69 -22.23 9.62 -1.72
N VAL A 70 -22.51 9.32 -0.44
CA VAL A 70 -21.64 9.71 0.68
C VAL A 70 -20.28 9.04 0.57
N PHE A 71 -20.22 7.72 0.39
CA PHE A 71 -18.94 7.02 0.24
C PHE A 71 -18.19 7.46 -1.01
N LEU A 72 -18.88 7.67 -2.13
CA LEU A 72 -18.32 8.25 -3.34
C LEU A 72 -17.60 9.58 -3.05
N ALA A 73 -18.28 10.54 -2.41
CA ALA A 73 -17.70 11.84 -2.09
C ALA A 73 -16.47 11.70 -1.16
N VAL A 74 -16.58 10.86 -0.13
CA VAL A 74 -15.50 10.61 0.83
C VAL A 74 -14.25 10.00 0.16
N PHE A 75 -14.42 8.99 -0.69
CA PHE A 75 -13.30 8.37 -1.40
C PHE A 75 -12.68 9.31 -2.44
N ILE A 76 -13.45 10.21 -3.07
CA ILE A 76 -12.90 11.28 -3.92
C ILE A 76 -11.97 12.19 -3.11
N VAL A 77 -12.43 12.69 -1.96
CA VAL A 77 -11.63 13.59 -1.11
C VAL A 77 -10.36 12.92 -0.61
N LEU A 78 -10.46 11.68 -0.13
CA LEU A 78 -9.30 10.93 0.35
C LEU A 78 -8.30 10.61 -0.77
N THR A 79 -8.80 10.21 -1.95
CA THR A 79 -7.94 9.97 -3.12
C THR A 79 -7.21 11.24 -3.54
N ALA A 80 -7.89 12.39 -3.55
CA ALA A 80 -7.27 13.68 -3.82
C ALA A 80 -6.17 14.02 -2.80
N GLY A 81 -6.41 13.74 -1.51
CA GLY A 81 -5.40 13.91 -0.44
C GLY A 81 -4.16 13.04 -0.65
N HIS A 82 -4.34 11.76 -0.95
CA HIS A 82 -3.22 10.84 -1.25
C HIS A 82 -2.47 11.25 -2.54
N CYS A 83 -3.18 11.68 -3.57
CA CYS A 83 -2.59 12.23 -4.80
C CYS A 83 -1.77 13.50 -4.53
N TYR A 84 -2.29 14.41 -3.71
CA TYR A 84 -1.57 15.63 -3.32
C TYR A 84 -0.27 15.31 -2.58
N VAL A 85 -0.33 14.44 -1.57
CA VAL A 85 0.87 14.02 -0.81
C VAL A 85 1.88 13.35 -1.75
N PHE A 86 1.42 12.44 -2.61
CA PHE A 86 2.27 11.76 -3.58
C PHE A 86 2.95 12.74 -4.55
N ALA A 87 2.18 13.65 -5.17
CA ALA A 87 2.71 14.64 -6.11
C ALA A 87 3.70 15.59 -5.44
N LYS A 88 3.40 16.05 -4.21
CA LYS A 88 4.30 16.89 -3.44
C LYS A 88 5.59 16.18 -3.07
N ASN A 89 5.52 14.93 -2.61
CA ASN A 89 6.69 14.11 -2.33
C ASN A 89 7.54 13.86 -3.59
N TRP A 90 6.87 13.56 -4.71
CA TRP A 90 7.53 13.37 -6.00
C TRP A 90 8.31 14.61 -6.44
N SER A 91 7.71 15.81 -6.32
CA SER A 91 8.35 17.09 -6.64
C SER A 91 9.59 17.40 -5.80
N ARG A 92 9.78 16.70 -4.67
CA ARG A 92 10.92 16.87 -3.75
C ARG A 92 11.95 15.74 -3.86
N GLY A 93 11.71 14.74 -4.72
CA GLY A 93 12.57 13.57 -4.88
C GLY A 93 12.30 12.44 -3.87
N HIS A 94 11.23 12.52 -3.08
CA HIS A 94 10.82 11.48 -2.14
C HIS A 94 9.86 10.49 -2.81
N ARG A 95 10.39 9.43 -3.42
CA ARG A 95 9.59 8.48 -4.21
C ARG A 95 9.11 7.31 -3.36
N PHE A 96 7.85 7.36 -2.93
CA PHE A 96 7.21 6.27 -2.19
C PHE A 96 6.15 5.56 -3.06
N TYR A 97 6.57 4.53 -3.80
CA TYR A 97 5.72 3.84 -4.77
C TYR A 97 4.51 3.11 -4.17
N VAL A 98 4.55 2.75 -2.88
CA VAL A 98 3.41 2.10 -2.21
C VAL A 98 2.18 3.02 -2.16
N SER A 99 2.36 4.35 -2.19
CA SER A 99 1.24 5.29 -2.34
C SER A 99 0.43 5.08 -3.61
N LEU A 100 1.03 4.56 -4.69
CA LEU A 100 0.27 4.29 -5.92
C LEU A 100 -0.79 3.20 -5.72
N ALA A 101 -0.52 2.20 -4.88
CA ALA A 101 -1.51 1.18 -4.53
C ALA A 101 -2.68 1.78 -3.74
N VAL A 102 -2.40 2.71 -2.81
CA VAL A 102 -3.43 3.41 -2.03
C VAL A 102 -4.26 4.36 -2.91
N ILE A 103 -3.62 5.05 -3.87
CA ILE A 103 -4.31 5.90 -4.84
C ILE A 103 -5.20 5.05 -5.76
N LEU A 104 -4.67 3.94 -6.31
CA LEU A 104 -5.43 3.02 -7.14
C LEU A 104 -6.64 2.47 -6.38
N TYR A 105 -6.43 2.05 -5.13
CA TYR A 105 -7.50 1.64 -4.23
C TYR A 105 -8.61 2.71 -4.12
N GLY A 106 -8.22 3.99 -3.93
CA GLY A 106 -9.17 5.10 -3.83
C GLY A 106 -9.98 5.32 -5.11
N PHE A 107 -9.33 5.24 -6.28
CA PHE A 107 -10.01 5.29 -7.58
C PHE A 107 -10.97 4.12 -7.80
N MET A 108 -10.58 2.91 -7.41
CA MET A 108 -11.46 1.73 -7.52
C MET A 108 -12.73 1.91 -6.67
N ASN A 109 -12.61 2.46 -5.47
CA ASN A 109 -13.77 2.74 -4.61
C ASN A 109 -14.63 3.89 -5.14
N TRP A 110 -14.02 4.99 -5.58
CA TRP A 110 -14.74 6.07 -6.29
C TRP A 110 -15.60 5.49 -7.41
N ILE A 111 -14.96 4.82 -8.39
CA ILE A 111 -15.67 4.28 -9.55
C ILE A 111 -16.68 3.21 -9.12
N GLY A 112 -16.32 2.34 -8.17
CA GLY A 112 -17.17 1.30 -7.62
C GLY A 112 -18.50 1.83 -7.07
N TYR A 113 -18.46 2.85 -6.21
CA TYR A 113 -19.67 3.48 -5.66
C TYR A 113 -20.43 4.30 -6.71
N ALA A 114 -19.76 4.97 -7.65
CA ALA A 114 -20.43 5.66 -8.75
C ALA A 114 -21.24 4.69 -9.63
N LEU A 115 -20.66 3.53 -9.98
CA LEU A 115 -21.36 2.47 -10.70
C LEU A 115 -22.48 1.85 -9.86
N ARG A 116 -22.32 1.77 -8.53
CA ARG A 116 -23.38 1.29 -7.62
C ARG A 116 -24.61 2.20 -7.63
N ILE A 117 -24.42 3.51 -7.66
CA ILE A 117 -25.52 4.50 -7.82
C ILE A 117 -26.22 4.29 -9.16
N SER A 118 -25.47 4.12 -10.25
CA SER A 118 -26.04 3.87 -11.57
C SER A 118 -26.82 2.55 -11.64
N TRP A 119 -26.37 1.52 -10.93
CA TRP A 119 -27.06 0.24 -10.82
C TRP A 119 -28.33 0.34 -9.96
N ALA A 120 -28.30 1.13 -8.88
CA ALA A 120 -29.43 1.38 -8.00
C ALA A 120 -30.64 2.02 -8.72
N GLN A 121 -30.39 2.79 -9.77
CA GLN A 121 -31.43 3.42 -10.60
C GLN A 121 -32.13 2.43 -11.54
N ASN A 122 -31.43 1.37 -11.95
CA ASN A 122 -31.96 0.38 -12.87
C ASN A 122 -31.24 -0.96 -12.71
N MET A 123 -31.92 -1.94 -12.13
CA MET A 123 -31.38 -3.27 -11.86
C MET A 123 -30.94 -4.01 -13.13
N GLN A 124 -31.54 -3.68 -14.28
CA GLN A 124 -31.23 -4.28 -15.58
C GLN A 124 -29.86 -3.86 -16.12
N ARG A 125 -29.19 -2.87 -15.51
CA ARG A 125 -27.79 -2.49 -15.84
C ARG A 125 -26.80 -3.51 -15.25
N VAL A 126 -26.95 -4.78 -15.62
CA VAL A 126 -26.21 -5.91 -15.04
C VAL A 126 -24.69 -5.72 -15.19
N HIS A 127 -24.20 -5.30 -16.36
CA HIS A 127 -22.77 -5.03 -16.57
C HIS A 127 -22.21 -3.96 -15.62
N THR A 128 -22.96 -2.88 -15.41
CA THR A 128 -22.60 -1.80 -14.48
C THR A 128 -22.55 -2.33 -13.04
N GLY A 129 -23.53 -3.14 -12.65
CA GLY A 129 -23.56 -3.77 -11.32
C GLY A 129 -22.43 -4.75 -11.07
N LEU A 130 -22.09 -5.57 -12.06
CA LEU A 130 -20.94 -6.48 -11.99
C LEU A 130 -19.63 -5.71 -11.89
N ALA A 131 -19.43 -4.68 -12.72
CA ALA A 131 -18.25 -3.82 -12.65
C ALA A 131 -18.11 -3.12 -11.29
N SER A 132 -19.21 -2.60 -10.72
CA SER A 132 -19.24 -2.05 -9.36
C SER A 132 -18.76 -3.07 -8.34
N THR A 133 -19.35 -4.27 -8.35
CA THR A 133 -19.03 -5.35 -7.39
C THR A 133 -17.57 -5.81 -7.50
N VAL A 134 -17.05 -5.92 -8.72
CA VAL A 134 -15.65 -6.29 -8.99
C VAL A 134 -14.69 -5.24 -8.47
N LEU A 135 -14.93 -3.95 -8.75
CA LEU A 135 -14.05 -2.88 -8.29
C LEU A 135 -13.98 -2.80 -6.77
N LEU A 136 -15.14 -2.88 -6.10
CA LEU A 136 -15.20 -2.89 -4.64
C LEU A 136 -14.48 -4.12 -4.06
N LEU A 137 -14.70 -5.32 -4.63
CA LEU A 137 -14.00 -6.55 -4.23
C LEU A 137 -12.48 -6.45 -4.37
N CYS A 138 -12.00 -6.05 -5.55
CA CYS A 138 -10.57 -6.04 -5.85
C CYS A 138 -9.84 -5.00 -4.99
N SER A 139 -10.51 -3.90 -4.64
CA SER A 139 -9.93 -2.85 -3.82
C SER A 139 -9.58 -3.34 -2.40
N THR A 140 -10.48 -4.08 -1.73
CA THR A 140 -10.23 -4.62 -0.39
C THR A 140 -9.00 -5.51 -0.35
N VAL A 141 -8.82 -6.37 -1.35
CA VAL A 141 -7.67 -7.28 -1.47
C VAL A 141 -6.36 -6.50 -1.71
N LEU A 142 -6.40 -5.45 -2.54
CA LEU A 142 -5.27 -4.56 -2.78
C LEU A 142 -4.81 -3.84 -1.50
N LEU A 143 -5.76 -3.40 -0.67
CA LEU A 143 -5.45 -2.71 0.58
C LEU A 143 -4.83 -3.64 1.63
N ALA A 144 -5.36 -4.87 1.75
CA ALA A 144 -4.72 -5.91 2.56
C ALA A 144 -3.28 -6.17 2.13
N GLY A 145 -3.01 -6.10 0.82
CA GLY A 145 -1.66 -6.32 0.31
C GLY A 145 -0.71 -5.17 0.51
N THR A 146 -1.24 -3.95 0.49
CA THR A 146 -0.50 -2.78 0.95
C THR A 146 -0.05 -2.96 2.40
N ASN A 147 -0.92 -3.42 3.29
CA ASN A 147 -0.56 -3.71 4.68
C ASN A 147 0.58 -4.74 4.79
N LEU A 148 0.55 -5.82 3.99
CA LEU A 148 1.64 -6.81 4.00
C LEU A 148 2.97 -6.22 3.52
N VAL A 149 2.97 -5.39 2.47
CA VAL A 149 4.17 -4.68 2.00
C VAL A 149 4.74 -3.75 3.08
N LEU A 150 3.88 -3.06 3.82
CA LEU A 150 4.30 -2.20 4.94
C LEU A 150 4.83 -3.04 6.12
N ALA A 151 4.20 -4.16 6.45
CA ALA A 151 4.68 -5.10 7.46
C ALA A 151 6.06 -5.69 7.10
N GLN A 152 6.29 -6.01 5.82
CA GLN A 152 7.59 -6.46 5.33
C GLN A 152 8.68 -5.44 5.65
N ARG A 153 8.39 -4.14 5.51
CA ARG A 153 9.35 -3.07 5.79
C ARG A 153 9.69 -2.99 7.28
N ILE A 154 8.73 -3.19 8.19
CA ILE A 154 9.00 -3.30 9.62
C ILE A 154 9.83 -4.55 9.92
N TYR A 155 9.50 -5.69 9.31
CA TYR A 155 10.26 -6.92 9.49
C TYR A 155 11.71 -6.75 9.05
N THR A 156 11.97 -6.19 7.86
CA THR A 156 13.32 -5.91 7.37
C THR A 156 14.04 -4.87 8.21
N TRP A 157 13.34 -3.90 8.82
CA TRP A 157 13.96 -2.97 9.76
C TRP A 157 14.46 -3.65 11.02
N ARG A 158 13.64 -4.53 11.60
CA ARG A 158 13.99 -5.24 12.84
C ARG A 158 14.99 -6.38 12.61
N HIS A 159 14.88 -7.07 11.48
CA HIS A 159 15.75 -8.19 11.08
C HIS A 159 16.35 -7.98 9.67
N PRO A 160 17.27 -7.02 9.47
CA PRO A 160 17.77 -6.65 8.14
C PRO A 160 18.40 -7.80 7.39
N LYS A 161 19.23 -8.62 8.05
CA LYS A 161 19.92 -9.77 7.43
C LYS A 161 18.95 -10.81 6.86
N ILE A 162 17.86 -11.09 7.57
CA ILE A 162 16.83 -12.05 7.13
C ILE A 162 15.92 -11.39 6.10
N GLY A 163 15.44 -10.19 6.40
CA GLY A 163 14.51 -9.42 5.57
C GLY A 163 15.09 -8.97 4.23
N SER A 164 16.41 -9.01 4.04
CA SER A 164 17.09 -8.78 2.77
C SER A 164 17.64 -10.06 2.12
N SER A 165 17.42 -11.23 2.71
CA SER A 165 17.85 -12.50 2.13
C SER A 165 17.03 -12.83 0.88
N LYS A 166 17.64 -13.54 -0.08
CA LYS A 166 16.97 -13.93 -1.32
C LYS A 166 15.80 -14.87 -1.09
N VAL A 167 15.91 -15.78 -0.13
CA VAL A 167 14.81 -16.68 0.25
C VAL A 167 13.61 -15.89 0.75
N PHE A 168 13.81 -14.94 1.66
CA PHE A 168 12.74 -14.09 2.16
C PHE A 168 12.14 -13.21 1.05
N GLU A 169 12.98 -12.58 0.23
CA GLU A 169 12.56 -11.73 -0.88
C GLU A 169 11.67 -12.49 -1.88
N TYR A 170 12.12 -13.65 -2.37
CA TYR A 170 11.33 -14.48 -3.28
C TYR A 170 10.07 -15.05 -2.62
N GLY A 171 10.14 -15.42 -1.34
CA GLY A 171 8.97 -15.83 -0.58
C GLY A 171 7.90 -14.74 -0.52
N MET A 172 8.29 -13.48 -0.30
CA MET A 172 7.35 -12.35 -0.33
C MET A 172 6.78 -12.13 -1.73
N TYR A 173 7.59 -12.19 -2.79
CA TYR A 173 7.09 -12.08 -4.17
C TYR A 173 6.10 -13.20 -4.52
N PHE A 174 6.35 -14.43 -4.06
CA PHE A 174 5.41 -15.53 -4.23
C PHE A 174 4.08 -15.25 -3.53
N ILE A 175 4.10 -14.77 -2.29
CA ILE A 175 2.88 -14.37 -1.57
C ILE A 175 2.14 -13.26 -2.33
N TYR A 176 2.83 -12.24 -2.84
CA TYR A 176 2.20 -11.19 -3.65
C TYR A 176 1.58 -11.72 -4.95
N PHE A 177 2.20 -12.72 -5.57
CA PHE A 177 1.63 -13.38 -6.75
C PHE A 177 0.35 -14.17 -6.42
N LEU A 178 0.28 -14.85 -5.27
CA LEU A 178 -0.94 -15.56 -4.83
C LEU A 178 -2.14 -14.63 -4.64
N VAL A 179 -1.90 -13.36 -4.29
CA VAL A 179 -2.94 -12.34 -4.17
C VAL A 179 -3.59 -12.05 -5.51
N LEU A 180 -2.78 -11.92 -6.57
CA LEU A 180 -3.29 -11.75 -7.92
C LEU A 180 -4.17 -12.94 -8.33
N GLY A 181 -3.73 -14.17 -8.02
CA GLY A 181 -4.54 -15.37 -8.21
C GLY A 181 -5.87 -15.32 -7.45
N THR A 182 -5.86 -14.84 -6.21
CA THR A 182 -7.06 -14.69 -5.37
C THR A 182 -8.05 -13.68 -5.97
N ILE A 183 -7.55 -12.56 -6.49
CA ILE A 183 -8.37 -11.57 -7.20
C ILE A 183 -9.02 -12.20 -8.43
N ILE A 184 -8.24 -12.89 -9.27
CA ILE A 184 -8.75 -13.54 -10.49
C ILE A 184 -9.84 -14.56 -10.14
N MET A 185 -9.60 -15.42 -9.17
CA MET A 185 -10.59 -16.40 -8.70
C MET A 185 -11.89 -15.73 -8.24
N GLY A 186 -11.79 -14.66 -7.44
CA GLY A 186 -12.95 -13.90 -6.95
C GLY A 186 -13.75 -13.24 -8.09
N VAL A 187 -13.07 -12.64 -9.07
CA VAL A 187 -13.70 -12.00 -10.23
C VAL A 187 -14.39 -13.02 -11.11
N VAL A 188 -13.69 -14.09 -11.50
CA VAL A 188 -14.23 -15.13 -12.40
C VAL A 188 -15.44 -15.79 -11.77
N SER A 189 -15.33 -16.23 -10.51
CA SER A 189 -16.45 -16.87 -9.80
C SER A 189 -17.63 -15.93 -9.54
N GLY A 190 -17.39 -14.63 -9.36
CA GLY A 190 -18.43 -13.62 -9.17
C GLY A 190 -19.12 -13.16 -10.44
N VAL A 191 -18.50 -13.28 -11.61
CA VAL A 191 -19.01 -12.75 -12.89
C VAL A 191 -19.61 -13.86 -13.76
N VAL A 192 -18.91 -14.99 -13.93
CA VAL A 192 -19.30 -16.08 -14.85
C VAL A 192 -20.75 -16.55 -14.67
N PRO A 193 -21.27 -16.74 -13.43
CA PRO A 193 -22.67 -17.15 -13.24
C PRO A 193 -23.70 -16.20 -13.83
N TYR A 194 -23.40 -14.90 -13.97
CA TYR A 194 -24.33 -13.94 -14.56
C TYR A 194 -24.24 -13.88 -16.09
N LEU A 195 -23.09 -14.25 -16.66
CA LEU A 195 -22.85 -14.18 -18.11
C LEU A 195 -23.46 -15.35 -18.86
N TYR A 196 -23.49 -16.54 -18.25
CA TYR A 196 -23.83 -17.78 -18.93
C TYR A 196 -24.86 -18.59 -18.15
N PHE A 197 -25.74 -19.29 -18.87
CA PHE A 197 -26.49 -20.40 -18.31
C PHE A 197 -25.51 -21.53 -17.99
N LEU A 198 -25.49 -21.96 -16.72
CA LEU A 198 -24.58 -22.99 -16.25
C LEU A 198 -25.38 -24.22 -15.81
N SER A 199 -24.82 -25.41 -15.97
CA SER A 199 -25.32 -26.59 -15.27
C SER A 199 -25.09 -26.45 -13.76
N GLU A 200 -25.85 -27.20 -12.97
CA GLU A 200 -25.72 -27.22 -11.51
C GLU A 200 -24.29 -27.57 -11.07
N GLU A 201 -23.63 -28.49 -11.78
CA GLU A 201 -22.23 -28.86 -11.54
C GLU A 201 -21.27 -27.66 -11.72
N ARG A 202 -21.36 -26.95 -12.85
CA ARG A 202 -20.48 -25.81 -13.14
C ARG A 202 -20.76 -24.63 -12.22
N PHE A 203 -22.01 -24.42 -11.84
CA PHE A 203 -22.35 -23.39 -10.87
C PHE A 203 -21.79 -23.72 -9.48
N ASN A 204 -21.87 -24.99 -9.05
CA ASN A 204 -21.22 -25.46 -7.82
C ASN A 204 -19.70 -25.32 -7.86
N MET A 205 -19.06 -25.51 -9.01
CA MET A 205 -17.63 -25.21 -9.20
C MET A 205 -17.32 -23.73 -8.97
N CYS A 206 -18.12 -22.81 -9.53
CA CYS A 206 -17.97 -21.37 -9.31
C CYS A 206 -18.09 -21.02 -7.81
N LYS A 207 -19.08 -21.60 -7.11
CA LYS A 207 -19.25 -21.41 -5.66
C LYS A 207 -18.04 -21.89 -4.86
N LYS A 208 -17.44 -23.03 -5.21
CA LYS A 208 -16.21 -23.54 -4.57
C LYS A 208 -15.02 -22.60 -4.79
N VAL A 209 -14.85 -22.09 -6.02
CA VAL A 209 -13.78 -21.11 -6.34
C VAL A 209 -13.98 -19.81 -5.56
N ALA A 210 -15.22 -19.32 -5.45
CA ALA A 210 -15.52 -18.14 -4.64
C ALA A 210 -15.16 -18.35 -3.16
N ARG A 211 -15.56 -19.49 -2.57
CA ARG A 211 -15.21 -19.86 -1.18
C ARG A 211 -13.70 -19.90 -0.96
N ALA A 212 -12.95 -20.51 -1.90
CA ALA A 212 -11.49 -20.54 -1.84
C ALA A 212 -10.87 -19.13 -1.90
N ALA A 213 -11.36 -18.27 -2.80
CA ALA A 213 -10.91 -16.88 -2.89
C ALA A 213 -11.21 -16.09 -1.60
N GLY A 214 -12.37 -16.30 -0.99
CA GLY A 214 -12.73 -15.71 0.29
C GLY A 214 -11.79 -16.13 1.43
N LEU A 215 -11.52 -17.44 1.55
CA LEU A 215 -10.60 -17.98 2.55
C LEU A 215 -9.18 -17.43 2.37
N LEU A 216 -8.68 -17.41 1.13
CA LEU A 216 -7.36 -16.87 0.83
C LEU A 216 -7.27 -15.37 1.15
N THR A 217 -8.34 -14.61 0.91
CA THR A 217 -8.41 -13.19 1.27
C THR A 217 -8.32 -12.98 2.79
N VAL A 218 -8.97 -13.84 3.58
CA VAL A 218 -8.86 -13.81 5.06
C VAL A 218 -7.45 -14.15 5.52
N LEU A 219 -6.87 -15.26 5.03
CA LEU A 219 -5.49 -15.65 5.36
C LEU A 219 -4.48 -14.56 5.00
N TYR A 220 -4.69 -13.93 3.84
CA TYR A 220 -3.85 -12.84 3.38
C TYR A 220 -3.96 -11.59 4.26
N SER A 221 -5.17 -11.24 4.68
CA SER A 221 -5.40 -10.14 5.61
C SER A 221 -4.64 -10.37 6.93
N PHE A 222 -4.58 -11.62 7.41
CA PHE A 222 -3.77 -11.99 8.58
C PHE A 222 -2.25 -11.90 8.34
N GLY A 223 -1.79 -12.04 7.09
CA GLY A 223 -0.36 -12.13 6.76
C GLY A 223 0.48 -10.96 7.29
N ALA A 224 -0.06 -9.74 7.27
CA ALA A 224 0.64 -8.56 7.76
C ALA A 224 0.90 -8.63 9.28
N VAL A 225 -0.10 -9.03 10.08
CA VAL A 225 0.05 -9.21 11.53
C VAL A 225 0.91 -10.44 11.83
N GLY A 226 0.78 -11.53 11.06
CA GLY A 226 1.66 -12.69 11.19
C GLY A 226 3.14 -12.31 11.02
N LEU A 227 3.45 -11.48 10.03
CA LEU A 227 4.80 -10.99 9.80
C LEU A 227 5.31 -10.07 10.91
N LEU A 228 4.43 -9.25 11.50
CA LEU A 228 4.77 -8.45 12.69
C LEU A 228 5.06 -9.35 13.89
N ILE A 229 4.22 -10.35 14.18
CA ILE A 229 4.45 -11.30 15.27
C ILE A 229 5.82 -11.96 15.09
N LEU A 230 6.12 -12.46 13.89
CA LEU A 230 7.43 -13.06 13.58
C LEU A 230 8.60 -12.10 13.80
N ALA A 231 8.41 -10.80 13.57
CA ALA A 231 9.43 -9.78 13.82
C ALA A 231 9.72 -9.59 15.32
N PHE A 232 8.74 -9.78 16.20
CA PHE A 232 8.87 -9.53 17.64
C PHE A 232 9.10 -10.77 18.49
N VAL A 233 8.77 -11.97 17.99
CA VAL A 233 9.07 -13.25 18.66
C VAL A 233 10.58 -13.44 18.87
N HIS A 234 11.41 -12.97 17.92
CA HIS A 234 12.86 -13.08 18.01
C HIS A 234 13.50 -11.70 18.29
N PRO A 235 14.43 -11.58 19.25
CA PRO A 235 15.17 -10.34 19.45
C PRO A 235 16.07 -10.06 18.24
N PRO A 236 16.33 -8.77 17.91
CA PRO A 236 17.30 -8.42 16.89
C PRO A 236 18.68 -8.97 17.29
N LYS A 237 19.44 -9.46 16.32
CA LYS A 237 20.81 -9.93 16.57
C LYS A 237 21.70 -8.74 16.97
N GLN A 238 22.69 -8.99 17.82
CA GLN A 238 23.65 -7.96 18.29
C GLN A 238 24.37 -7.26 17.13
N LYS A 239 24.87 -6.04 17.38
CA LYS A 239 25.59 -5.20 16.41
C LYS A 239 26.79 -5.99 15.84
N ASP A 240 26.68 -6.37 14.57
CA ASP A 240 27.79 -6.96 13.80
C ASP A 240 28.56 -5.81 13.14
N PRO A 241 29.83 -5.56 13.51
CA PRO A 241 30.60 -4.42 13.00
C PRO A 241 30.82 -4.48 11.48
N ASN A 242 30.71 -5.66 10.87
CA ASN A 242 30.89 -5.85 9.44
C ASN A 242 29.59 -5.72 8.64
N PHE A 243 28.46 -5.47 9.30
CA PHE A 243 27.14 -5.38 8.68
C PHE A 243 26.54 -4.00 8.92
N ALA A 244 26.48 -3.19 7.86
CA ALA A 244 25.94 -1.85 7.92
C ALA A 244 24.53 -1.76 7.30
N VAL A 245 23.70 -0.88 7.86
CA VAL A 245 22.37 -0.55 7.33
C VAL A 245 22.32 0.88 6.79
N TYR A 246 21.59 1.10 5.69
CA TYR A 246 21.35 2.41 5.09
C TYR A 246 19.94 2.89 5.43
N GLN A 247 19.84 4.02 6.13
CA GLN A 247 18.58 4.59 6.61
C GLN A 247 18.36 6.00 6.03
N PRO A 248 17.11 6.44 5.85
CA PRO A 248 16.81 7.80 5.38
C PRO A 248 16.89 8.84 6.51
N TRP A 249 18.10 9.27 6.88
CA TRP A 249 18.33 10.24 7.99
C TRP A 249 17.76 11.64 7.73
N TRP A 250 17.48 11.99 6.47
CA TRP A 250 16.89 13.29 6.12
C TRP A 250 15.41 13.42 6.49
N ILE A 251 14.78 12.34 6.95
CA ILE A 251 13.43 12.37 7.48
C ILE A 251 13.53 12.75 8.96
N GLN A 252 13.05 13.93 9.34
CA GLN A 252 13.13 14.44 10.71
C GLN A 252 11.80 14.33 11.47
N SER A 253 10.69 14.11 10.77
CA SER A 253 9.37 14.04 11.41
C SER A 253 8.41 13.19 10.59
N PHE A 254 7.42 12.61 11.27
CA PHE A 254 6.25 11.96 10.67
C PHE A 254 4.99 12.83 10.79
N GLY A 255 5.15 14.13 11.07
CA GLY A 255 4.04 15.07 11.21
C GLY A 255 3.24 15.23 9.91
N ILE A 256 1.94 15.46 10.05
CA ILE A 256 1.00 15.55 8.92
C ILE A 256 1.39 16.64 7.90
N CYS A 257 1.90 17.78 8.38
CA CYS A 257 2.33 18.91 7.57
C CYS A 257 3.82 18.87 7.17
N TYR A 258 4.59 17.89 7.64
CA TYR A 258 6.02 17.81 7.37
C TYR A 258 6.30 17.28 5.96
N PHE A 259 7.26 17.89 5.26
CA PHE A 259 7.76 17.42 3.99
C PHE A 259 9.28 17.51 3.98
N VAL A 260 9.92 16.47 3.46
CA VAL A 260 11.37 16.41 3.33
C VAL A 260 11.90 17.59 2.49
N PRO A 261 13.07 18.15 2.82
CA PRO A 261 13.70 19.17 1.98
C PRO A 261 13.95 18.68 0.55
N LYS A 262 13.91 19.60 -0.42
CA LYS A 262 14.03 19.22 -1.83
C LYS A 262 15.40 18.62 -2.11
N GLY A 263 15.43 17.43 -2.72
CA GLY A 263 16.68 16.80 -3.16
C GLY A 263 17.47 16.07 -2.07
N SER A 264 17.01 16.03 -0.82
CA SER A 264 17.75 15.39 0.29
C SER A 264 18.08 13.92 0.03
N ALA A 265 17.18 13.16 -0.58
CA ALA A 265 17.42 11.76 -0.93
C ALA A 265 18.54 11.59 -1.98
N LYS A 266 18.67 12.55 -2.90
CA LYS A 266 19.74 12.57 -3.90
C LYS A 266 21.07 12.91 -3.24
N ILE A 267 21.10 13.95 -2.42
CA ILE A 267 22.30 14.37 -1.68
C ILE A 267 22.80 13.20 -0.82
N ALA A 268 21.91 12.57 -0.06
CA ALA A 268 22.23 11.43 0.78
C ALA A 268 22.84 10.25 -0.01
N ARG A 269 22.27 9.95 -1.18
CA ARG A 269 22.79 8.93 -2.09
C ARG A 269 24.18 9.31 -2.61
N ASP A 270 24.39 10.55 -3.03
CA ASP A 270 25.64 11.00 -3.66
C ASP A 270 26.79 10.97 -2.63
N THR A 271 26.56 11.42 -1.39
CA THR A 271 27.52 11.29 -0.26
C THR A 271 27.83 9.82 0.08
N PHE A 272 26.94 8.89 -0.24
CA PHE A 272 27.14 7.47 0.04
C PHE A 272 28.01 6.79 -1.00
N VAL A 273 27.90 7.16 -2.28
CA VAL A 273 28.68 6.56 -3.38
C VAL A 273 30.18 6.81 -3.20
N GLU A 274 30.55 7.93 -2.58
CA GLU A 274 31.92 8.31 -2.24
C GLU A 274 32.55 7.45 -1.14
N ARG A 275 31.79 6.60 -0.45
CA ARG A 275 32.28 5.76 0.66
C ARG A 275 32.92 4.45 0.18
N PRO A 276 33.81 3.82 0.99
CA PRO A 276 34.45 2.54 0.65
C PRO A 276 33.47 1.40 0.31
N ASP A 277 33.92 0.42 -0.48
CA ASP A 277 33.08 -0.61 -1.11
C ASP A 277 32.23 -1.45 -0.14
N HIS A 278 32.65 -1.64 1.11
CA HIS A 278 31.86 -2.38 2.10
C HIS A 278 30.56 -1.66 2.48
N HIS A 279 30.53 -0.33 2.44
CA HIS A 279 29.32 0.45 2.67
C HIS A 279 28.34 0.34 1.50
N LYS A 280 28.82 0.17 0.26
CA LYS A 280 27.98 0.06 -0.96
C LYS A 280 27.01 -1.13 -0.94
N LYS A 281 27.23 -2.12 -0.06
CA LYS A 281 26.36 -3.30 0.13
C LYS A 281 25.40 -3.19 1.32
N ALA A 282 25.30 -2.03 1.95
CA ALA A 282 24.46 -1.84 3.13
C ALA A 282 22.99 -2.19 2.89
N VAL A 283 22.36 -2.84 3.88
CA VAL A 283 20.96 -3.22 3.80
C VAL A 283 20.08 -2.01 4.07
N ARG A 284 19.16 -1.74 3.15
CA ARG A 284 18.27 -0.58 3.22
C ARG A 284 17.10 -0.85 4.14
N VAL A 285 16.85 0.05 5.08
CA VAL A 285 15.72 -0.04 6.03
C VAL A 285 15.01 1.30 6.14
N ILE A 286 13.91 1.34 6.90
CA ILE A 286 13.10 2.55 7.13
C ILE A 286 13.75 3.45 8.21
N ALA A 287 13.31 4.71 8.32
CA ALA A 287 13.85 5.71 9.25
C ALA A 287 13.57 5.34 10.71
N SER A 288 14.60 5.22 11.55
CA SER A 288 14.46 4.95 12.98
C SER A 288 15.56 5.62 13.78
N THR A 289 15.23 6.16 14.96
CA THR A 289 16.26 6.60 15.93
C THR A 289 16.75 5.44 16.78
N THR A 290 15.94 4.38 16.96
CA THR A 290 16.40 3.16 17.61
C THR A 290 17.24 2.35 16.63
N GLN A 291 18.54 2.23 16.93
CA GLN A 291 19.50 1.47 16.13
C GLN A 291 19.79 0.11 16.77
N HIS A 292 19.57 -0.97 16.03
CA HIS A 292 19.94 -2.33 16.44
C HIS A 292 21.21 -2.84 15.74
N TYR A 293 21.67 -2.12 14.72
CA TYR A 293 22.81 -2.45 13.87
C TYR A 293 23.62 -1.19 13.62
N THR A 294 24.91 -1.35 13.30
CA THR A 294 25.76 -0.25 12.90
C THR A 294 25.15 0.43 11.68
N THR A 295 24.79 1.70 11.82
CA THR A 295 24.36 2.49 10.67
C THR A 295 25.60 2.94 9.92
N VAL A 296 25.49 3.09 8.60
CA VAL A 296 26.64 3.57 7.81
C VAL A 296 27.02 4.99 8.27
N GLU A 297 26.06 5.72 8.82
CA GLU A 297 26.20 7.07 9.33
C GLU A 297 26.91 7.16 10.70
N GLU A 298 26.79 6.16 11.59
CA GLU A 298 27.47 6.09 12.91
C GLU A 298 29.02 6.17 12.79
N ILE A 299 29.58 5.89 11.59
CA ILE A 299 31.01 6.02 11.28
C ILE A 299 31.43 7.49 11.02
N LYS A 300 30.49 8.42 10.92
CA LYS A 300 30.74 9.86 10.81
C LYS A 300 29.86 10.65 11.78
N THR A 301 30.54 11.29 12.73
CA THR A 301 30.24 12.59 13.38
C THR A 301 29.46 12.63 14.70
N LEU A 302 30.12 13.29 15.66
CA LEU A 302 29.76 13.74 17.01
C LEU A 302 28.66 14.83 17.04
N GLU A 303 27.77 14.88 16.05
CA GLU A 303 26.70 15.90 15.92
C GLU A 303 25.28 15.30 16.15
N GLU A 304 25.20 14.13 16.78
CA GLU A 304 23.96 13.36 16.95
C GLU A 304 23.01 13.83 18.07
N GLU A 305 23.37 14.83 18.89
CA GLU A 305 22.54 15.24 20.03
C GLU A 305 21.25 16.01 19.66
N ALA A 306 21.08 16.43 18.39
CA ALA A 306 19.96 17.27 17.96
C ALA A 306 18.90 16.56 17.09
N ALA A 307 19.07 15.27 16.75
CA ALA A 307 18.14 14.56 15.87
C ALA A 307 16.86 14.10 16.63
N PRO A 308 15.65 14.43 16.15
CA PRO A 308 14.41 14.04 16.82
C PRO A 308 14.19 12.52 16.85
N SER A 309 13.65 12.01 17.95
CA SER A 309 13.40 10.58 18.16
C SER A 309 12.24 10.05 17.31
N LEU A 310 12.55 9.26 16.29
CA LEU A 310 11.62 8.55 15.42
C LEU A 310 11.43 7.12 15.92
N HIS A 311 10.28 6.88 16.57
CA HIS A 311 9.89 5.56 17.05
C HIS A 311 8.88 4.89 16.11
N HIS A 312 8.98 3.56 15.99
CA HIS A 312 8.09 2.74 15.18
C HIS A 312 6.87 2.16 15.93
N ASN A 313 6.70 2.45 17.21
CA ASN A 313 5.54 1.98 18.00
C ASN A 313 4.22 2.32 17.31
N TRP A 314 4.09 3.57 16.84
CA TRP A 314 2.94 4.01 16.06
C TRP A 314 2.84 3.31 14.71
N SER A 315 3.96 3.08 14.00
CA SER A 315 3.95 2.33 12.74
C SER A 315 3.43 0.91 12.90
N ILE A 316 3.81 0.22 13.98
CA ILE A 316 3.33 -1.11 14.32
C ILE A 316 1.83 -1.08 14.65
N LEU A 317 1.41 -0.14 15.51
CA LEU A 317 0.00 0.05 15.87
C LEU A 317 -0.87 0.32 14.65
N ILE A 318 -0.40 1.14 13.70
CA ILE A 318 -1.11 1.43 12.45
C ILE A 318 -1.37 0.14 11.69
N ILE A 319 -0.34 -0.68 11.45
CA ILE A 319 -0.50 -1.94 10.69
C ILE A 319 -1.39 -2.93 11.43
N CYS A 320 -1.24 -3.08 12.75
CA CYS A 320 -2.12 -3.93 13.55
C CYS A 320 -3.58 -3.48 13.45
N LEU A 321 -3.84 -2.19 13.66
CA LEU A 321 -5.18 -1.62 13.62
C LEU A 321 -5.82 -1.76 12.23
N THR A 322 -5.10 -1.35 11.18
CA THR A 322 -5.64 -1.43 9.81
C THR A 322 -5.83 -2.89 9.37
N THR A 323 -4.98 -3.81 9.81
CA THR A 323 -5.19 -5.25 9.55
C THR A 323 -6.42 -5.78 10.26
N VAL A 324 -6.67 -5.40 11.51
CA VAL A 324 -7.89 -5.82 12.22
C VAL A 324 -9.14 -5.30 11.51
N LEU A 325 -9.14 -4.03 11.09
CA LEU A 325 -10.24 -3.45 10.33
C LEU A 325 -10.52 -4.22 9.02
N LEU A 326 -9.47 -4.48 8.24
CA LEU A 326 -9.59 -5.23 6.98
C LEU A 326 -9.97 -6.70 7.20
N LEU A 327 -9.51 -7.30 8.29
CA LEU A 327 -9.84 -8.67 8.65
C LEU A 327 -11.34 -8.82 8.94
N ILE A 328 -11.93 -7.86 9.66
CA ILE A 328 -13.38 -7.85 9.90
C ILE A 328 -14.12 -7.84 8.57
N SER A 329 -13.76 -6.96 7.63
CA SER A 329 -14.36 -6.89 6.30
C SER A 329 -14.23 -8.21 5.52
N SER A 330 -13.02 -8.77 5.49
CA SER A 330 -12.71 -10.03 4.82
C SER A 330 -13.48 -11.20 5.42
N CYS A 331 -13.64 -11.27 6.74
CA CYS A 331 -14.38 -12.34 7.42
C CYS A 331 -15.87 -12.30 7.09
N PHE A 332 -16.50 -11.13 7.13
CA PHE A 332 -17.91 -10.97 6.75
C PHE A 332 -18.15 -11.38 5.29
N ARG A 333 -17.28 -10.94 4.39
CA ARG A 333 -17.36 -11.33 2.99
C ARG A 333 -17.16 -12.83 2.81
N CYS A 334 -16.13 -13.40 3.43
CA CYS A 334 -15.85 -14.82 3.37
C CYS A 334 -17.05 -15.64 3.87
N ALA A 335 -17.61 -15.31 5.04
CA ALA A 335 -18.77 -15.98 5.60
C ALA A 335 -19.98 -15.97 4.65
N SER A 336 -20.22 -14.86 3.95
CA SER A 336 -21.30 -14.77 2.96
C SER A 336 -21.17 -15.76 1.80
N LEU A 337 -19.94 -16.16 1.42
CA LEU A 337 -19.69 -17.11 0.32
C LEU A 337 -19.98 -18.57 0.70
N PHE A 338 -20.05 -18.86 2.00
CA PHE A 338 -20.44 -20.18 2.52
C PHE A 338 -21.95 -20.32 2.70
N ILE A 339 -22.69 -19.20 2.67
CA ILE A 339 -24.15 -19.19 2.80
C ILE A 339 -24.75 -19.24 1.40
N ASP A 340 -25.23 -20.42 1.01
CA ASP A 340 -25.85 -20.65 -0.29
C ASP A 340 -27.35 -20.37 -0.19
N LYS A 341 -27.74 -19.12 -0.41
CA LYS A 341 -29.13 -18.67 -0.33
C LYS A 341 -29.48 -17.77 -1.51
N GLN A 342 -30.76 -17.74 -1.85
CA GLN A 342 -31.33 -16.80 -2.82
C GLN A 342 -31.81 -15.53 -2.12
N VAL A 343 -32.06 -14.46 -2.89
CA VAL A 343 -32.46 -13.14 -2.34
C VAL A 343 -33.72 -13.23 -1.48
N TYR A 344 -34.70 -14.06 -1.85
CA TYR A 344 -35.94 -14.18 -1.07
C TYR A 344 -35.74 -14.82 0.31
N GLU A 345 -34.71 -15.65 0.48
CA GLU A 345 -34.36 -16.35 1.72
C GLU A 345 -33.16 -15.70 2.46
N GLN A 346 -32.70 -14.54 1.98
CA GLN A 346 -31.47 -13.93 2.43
C GLN A 346 -31.47 -13.59 3.93
N THR A 347 -30.31 -13.78 4.56
CA THR A 347 -30.07 -13.38 5.95
C THR A 347 -29.54 -11.95 6.03
N PHE A 348 -29.36 -11.42 7.26
CA PHE A 348 -28.92 -10.04 7.47
C PHE A 348 -27.57 -9.71 6.81
N ILE A 349 -26.68 -10.70 6.63
CA ILE A 349 -25.32 -10.51 6.09
C ILE A 349 -25.29 -9.97 4.66
N PHE A 350 -26.35 -10.25 3.89
CA PHE A 350 -26.46 -9.81 2.49
C PHE A 350 -27.08 -8.42 2.35
N LYS A 351 -27.60 -7.83 3.44
CA LYS A 351 -28.20 -6.50 3.39
C LYS A 351 -27.16 -5.44 3.00
N PRO A 352 -27.51 -4.45 2.17
CA PRO A 352 -26.58 -3.39 1.77
C PRO A 352 -25.91 -2.64 2.93
N VAL A 353 -26.60 -2.48 4.06
CA VAL A 353 -26.05 -1.86 5.29
C VAL A 353 -24.75 -2.54 5.73
N VAL A 354 -24.66 -3.88 5.62
CA VAL A 354 -23.46 -4.62 6.02
C VAL A 354 -22.28 -4.30 5.11
N LEU A 355 -22.51 -4.11 3.81
CA LEU A 355 -21.48 -3.66 2.85
C LEU A 355 -20.96 -2.27 3.24
N TYR A 356 -21.85 -1.31 3.49
CA TYR A 356 -21.45 0.05 3.86
C TYR A 356 -20.70 0.10 5.19
N CYS A 357 -21.10 -0.69 6.18
CA CYS A 357 -20.38 -0.75 7.46
C CYS A 357 -19.00 -1.42 7.32
N THR A 358 -18.90 -2.51 6.57
CA THR A 358 -17.66 -3.32 6.52
C THR A 358 -16.69 -2.86 5.44
N HIS A 359 -17.15 -2.55 4.23
CA HIS A 359 -16.31 -2.15 3.08
C HIS A 359 -16.39 -0.65 2.80
N GLY A 360 -17.40 0.05 3.33
CA GLY A 360 -17.42 1.50 3.31
C GLY A 360 -16.62 2.07 4.48
N LEU A 361 -17.15 1.93 5.70
CA LEU A 361 -16.66 2.61 6.90
C LEU A 361 -15.28 2.12 7.35
N LEU A 362 -15.06 0.81 7.49
CA LEU A 362 -13.75 0.31 7.99
C LEU A 362 -12.61 0.67 7.04
N GLU A 363 -12.87 0.56 5.75
CA GLU A 363 -11.95 0.89 4.66
C GLU A 363 -11.68 2.39 4.56
N PHE A 364 -12.70 3.23 4.74
CA PHE A 364 -12.55 4.67 4.95
C PHE A 364 -11.58 4.99 6.11
N LEU A 365 -11.76 4.34 7.27
CA LEU A 365 -10.90 4.55 8.44
C LEU A 365 -9.43 4.19 8.13
N VAL A 366 -9.19 3.10 7.39
CA VAL A 366 -7.83 2.73 6.97
C VAL A 366 -7.18 3.82 6.11
N LEU A 367 -7.91 4.41 5.16
CA LEU A 367 -7.37 5.48 4.31
C LEU A 367 -7.08 6.77 5.06
N VAL A 368 -7.95 7.12 6.01
CA VAL A 368 -7.72 8.26 6.91
C VAL A 368 -6.46 8.02 7.73
N LEU A 369 -6.32 6.83 8.32
CA LEU A 369 -5.12 6.45 9.09
C LEU A 369 -3.88 6.56 8.23
N TYR A 370 -3.89 6.03 7.01
CA TYR A 370 -2.75 6.12 6.09
C TYR A 370 -2.35 7.55 5.75
N LEU A 371 -3.33 8.43 5.52
CA LEU A 371 -3.10 9.82 5.16
C LEU A 371 -2.58 10.64 6.36
N VAL A 372 -3.27 10.56 7.50
CA VAL A 372 -2.96 11.33 8.72
C VAL A 372 -1.62 10.91 9.32
N THR A 373 -1.35 9.61 9.34
CA THR A 373 -0.12 9.08 9.94
C THR A 373 1.09 9.16 9.01
N ARG A 374 0.91 9.65 7.78
CA ARG A 374 1.97 9.84 6.80
C ARG A 374 2.79 8.56 6.59
N ILE A 375 2.11 7.50 6.14
CA ILE A 375 2.75 6.22 5.83
C ILE A 375 3.89 6.36 4.81
N ASP A 376 3.80 7.39 3.96
CA ASP A 376 4.81 7.77 2.97
C ASP A 376 6.15 8.15 3.59
N LEU A 377 6.15 8.67 4.82
CA LEU A 377 7.37 8.99 5.57
C LEU A 377 7.78 7.80 6.45
N ARG A 378 6.82 7.23 7.20
CA ARG A 378 7.07 6.17 8.19
C ARG A 378 7.66 4.89 7.59
N PHE A 379 7.25 4.56 6.38
CA PHE A 379 7.64 3.31 5.72
C PHE A 379 8.54 3.57 4.51
N TYR A 380 9.07 4.77 4.35
CA TYR A 380 9.98 5.07 3.25
C TYR A 380 11.24 4.21 3.35
N LYS A 381 11.61 3.57 2.23
CA LYS A 381 12.84 2.80 2.08
C LYS A 381 13.62 3.41 0.92
N PRO A 382 14.89 3.83 1.13
CA PRO A 382 15.70 4.42 0.07
C PRO A 382 15.86 3.53 -1.16
N ASP A 383 16.13 4.15 -2.31
CA ASP A 383 16.43 3.46 -3.56
C ASP A 383 17.73 2.63 -3.46
N HIS A 384 17.90 1.67 -4.39
CA HIS A 384 19.15 0.94 -4.48
C HIS A 384 20.28 1.89 -4.88
N LEU A 385 21.40 1.76 -4.19
CA LEU A 385 22.65 2.38 -4.59
C LEU A 385 23.17 1.60 -5.79
N LYS A 386 23.20 2.23 -6.97
CA LYS A 386 23.89 1.64 -8.12
C LYS A 386 25.39 1.83 -7.87
N MET A 387 26.16 0.74 -7.82
CA MET A 387 27.62 0.84 -7.98
C MET A 387 27.87 1.56 -9.31
N GLY A 388 28.62 2.65 -9.28
CA GLY A 388 28.82 3.49 -10.46
C GLY A 388 29.43 2.68 -11.61
N ALA A 389 28.70 2.60 -12.72
CA ALA A 389 29.34 2.76 -14.01
C ALA A 389 29.61 4.27 -14.12
N THR A 390 30.87 4.65 -13.94
CA THR A 390 31.35 5.97 -14.34
C THR A 390 31.18 6.08 -15.85
N THR A 391 30.11 6.71 -16.32
CA THR A 391 30.12 7.31 -17.66
C THR A 391 30.57 8.75 -17.48
N VAL A 392 31.89 8.94 -17.57
CA VAL A 392 32.41 10.14 -18.24
C VAL A 392 31.71 10.15 -19.59
N ALA A 393 30.82 11.11 -19.81
CA ALA A 393 30.33 11.39 -21.15
C ALA A 393 31.48 12.06 -21.89
N THR A 394 32.45 11.27 -22.34
CA THR A 394 33.29 11.64 -23.47
C THR A 394 32.37 11.54 -24.68
N THR A 395 31.81 12.69 -25.08
CA THR A 395 31.31 12.89 -26.44
C THR A 395 32.49 12.74 -27.38
N SER A 396 32.71 11.52 -27.85
CA SER A 396 33.46 11.26 -29.07
C SER A 396 32.50 11.39 -30.24
N ASP A 397 32.37 12.62 -30.75
CA ASP A 397 31.91 12.88 -32.11
C ASP A 397 33.00 13.73 -32.78
N ASP A 398 33.89 13.05 -33.49
CA ASP A 398 34.77 13.67 -34.48
C ASP A 398 34.00 13.75 -35.80
N THR A 399 33.68 14.96 -36.28
CA THR A 399 34.18 15.50 -37.56
C THR A 399 33.56 16.85 -37.96
N ASN A 400 34.47 17.74 -38.41
CA ASN A 400 34.30 18.90 -39.29
C ASN A 400 33.89 20.29 -38.75
N ASN A 401 34.89 20.98 -38.20
CA ASN A 401 35.46 22.26 -38.65
C ASN A 401 34.64 23.14 -39.62
N SER A 402 34.27 24.36 -39.18
CA SER A 402 34.75 25.60 -39.80
C SER A 402 34.34 26.86 -39.01
N ASN A 403 35.33 27.76 -38.91
CA ASN A 403 35.25 29.22 -38.77
C ASN A 403 35.28 29.87 -37.37
N ASN A 404 36.51 30.23 -37.00
CA ASN A 404 36.96 31.41 -36.25
C ASN A 404 35.99 32.61 -36.23
N SER A 405 35.87 33.25 -35.06
CA SER A 405 36.49 34.58 -34.84
C SER A 405 36.32 35.06 -33.39
N SER A 406 37.45 35.37 -32.74
CA SER A 406 37.73 36.47 -31.78
C SER A 406 36.89 36.55 -30.48
N TYR A 407 37.44 36.71 -29.26
CA TYR A 407 38.44 37.69 -28.83
C TYR A 407 39.29 37.19 -27.63
N GLU A 408 40.57 37.56 -27.66
CA GLU A 408 41.62 37.54 -26.62
C GLU A 408 41.25 38.38 -25.37
N LYS A 409 41.58 37.95 -24.13
CA LYS A 409 42.86 38.07 -23.38
C LYS A 409 43.15 39.49 -22.89
N GLU A 410 43.28 39.66 -21.57
CA GLU A 410 44.09 40.66 -20.81
C GLU A 410 43.59 40.70 -19.34
N VAL A 411 44.36 40.77 -18.23
CA VAL A 411 45.76 41.12 -17.94
C VAL A 411 46.13 40.46 -16.58
N ASP A 412 47.35 39.94 -16.44
CA ASP A 412 48.07 39.82 -15.17
C ASP A 412 49.12 40.95 -15.09
N ALA A 413 49.28 41.56 -13.92
CA ALA A 413 50.50 42.19 -13.36
C ALA A 413 50.35 43.62 -12.81
N VAL A 414 50.43 43.74 -11.48
CA VAL A 414 51.11 44.85 -10.75
C VAL A 414 51.85 44.22 -9.57
N SER A 415 53.14 43.95 -9.73
CA SER A 415 54.29 44.61 -9.08
C SER A 415 54.40 44.52 -7.55
N THR A 416 55.26 43.58 -7.12
CA THR A 416 56.44 43.73 -6.22
C THR A 416 56.45 44.84 -5.16
N ASN A 417 56.61 44.45 -3.89
CA ASN A 417 57.72 44.88 -3.00
C ASN A 417 57.54 44.33 -1.57
N ARG A 418 58.52 43.58 -1.03
CA ARG A 418 59.30 43.92 0.19
C ARG A 418 60.29 42.78 0.57
N PRO A 419 61.51 43.09 1.07
CA PRO A 419 62.57 42.11 1.31
C PRO A 419 62.60 41.56 2.75
N THR A 420 63.35 40.47 2.89
CA THR A 420 63.81 39.79 4.11
C THR A 420 64.71 40.67 4.99
N GLU A 421 64.49 40.70 6.32
CA GLU A 421 65.56 40.55 7.34
C GLU A 421 65.02 40.52 8.81
N ALA A 422 65.64 39.64 9.59
CA ALA A 422 66.01 39.75 11.02
C ALA A 422 64.97 39.81 12.17
N ALA A 423 64.90 38.68 12.89
CA ALA A 423 65.35 38.49 14.28
C ALA A 423 64.55 39.01 15.51
N VAL A 424 64.53 38.12 16.52
CA VAL A 424 64.45 38.32 17.99
C VAL A 424 63.07 38.57 18.64
N SER A 425 62.52 37.56 19.34
CA SER A 425 62.55 37.49 20.81
C SER A 425 61.70 36.32 21.34
N GLU A 426 62.39 35.43 22.05
CA GLU A 426 61.80 34.45 22.96
C GLU A 426 61.47 35.08 24.33
N ALA A 427 60.60 34.37 25.07
CA ALA A 427 60.55 34.21 26.53
C ALA A 427 59.69 35.20 27.36
N PRO A 428 59.27 34.84 28.60
CA PRO A 428 59.02 33.51 29.19
C PRO A 428 57.76 33.41 30.09
N ALA A 429 57.63 32.21 30.67
CA ALA A 429 56.72 31.73 31.70
C ALA A 429 56.75 32.41 33.09
N ALA A 430 55.69 32.16 33.87
CA ALA A 430 55.66 31.92 35.33
C ALA A 430 54.27 31.29 35.63
N ALA A 431 54.06 30.08 36.17
CA ALA A 431 54.62 29.34 37.32
C ALA A 431 54.21 29.92 38.69
N GLU A 432 53.42 29.14 39.44
CA GLU A 432 53.53 28.76 40.87
C GLU A 432 52.17 28.15 41.33
N GLU A 433 52.08 26.86 41.69
CA GLU A 433 52.34 26.24 43.02
C GLU A 433 51.26 26.66 44.06
N GLU A 434 50.67 25.85 44.95
CA GLU A 434 51.00 24.65 45.73
C GLU A 434 49.66 24.26 46.45
N VAL A 435 49.21 23.01 46.70
CA VAL A 435 49.52 22.08 47.83
C VAL A 435 48.22 21.48 48.42
N ASN A 436 48.10 20.15 48.27
CA ASN A 436 47.97 19.13 49.33
C ASN A 436 46.78 19.15 50.34
N LYS A 437 45.95 18.08 50.34
CA LYS A 437 45.91 17.02 51.39
C LYS A 437 44.63 16.13 51.35
N VAL A 438 44.87 14.82 51.31
CA VAL A 438 44.39 13.73 52.20
C VAL A 438 42.90 13.60 52.55
N GLY A 439 42.35 12.40 52.32
CA GLY A 439 41.31 11.81 53.19
C GLY A 439 40.29 10.88 52.53
N THR A 440 40.53 9.57 52.55
CA THR A 440 39.49 8.52 52.64
C THR A 440 39.10 8.33 54.10
N PRO A 441 37.83 7.96 54.45
CA PRO A 441 37.38 6.55 54.53
C PRO A 441 35.93 6.33 53.96
N VAL A 442 35.56 5.18 53.40
CA VAL A 442 34.93 3.95 53.98
C VAL A 442 33.51 4.15 54.55
N GLU A 443 32.67 3.11 54.36
CA GLU A 443 31.26 2.86 54.76
C GLU A 443 30.14 3.41 53.85
N GLU A 444 29.04 2.72 53.56
CA GLU A 444 28.55 1.35 53.80
C GLU A 444 27.27 1.17 52.94
N LYS A 445 26.93 -0.09 52.64
CA LYS A 445 25.68 -0.50 52.01
C LYS A 445 24.46 -0.21 52.89
N ALA A 446 23.39 0.30 52.30
CA ALA A 446 22.00 -0.14 52.49
C ALA A 446 21.15 0.35 51.32
#